data_AF-A0A2E0HI64-F1
#
_entry.id   AF-A0A2E0HI64-F1
#
_cell.length_a   1.000
_cell.length_b   1.000
_cell.length_c   1.000
_cell.angle_alpha   90.00
_cell.angle_beta   90.00
_cell.angle_gamma   90.00
#
_symmetry.space_group_name_H-M   'P 1'
#
loop_
_entity.id
_entity.type
_entity.pdbx_description
1 polymer ?
#
loop_
_entity_poly.entity_id
_entity_poly.type
_entity_poly.pdbx_seq_one_letter_code
_entity_poly.pdbx_strand_id
1 'polypeptide(L)'
;MERFSPTLRNYLLSQLCLCFLLFLPTPAQALPPVTVSDTFLQGPSAIPVQHYLDPSAELSIHEIRELAPESWPIPESSNQSYGFDQSPLWVRLQVRNEGLARQLLMLDPP
;
A
#
# COMPACT_ATOMS: atom_id res chain seq x y z
N MET A 1 61.83 8.24 -42.07
CA MET A 1 60.36 8.41 -42.23
C MET A 1 59.79 7.07 -42.66
N GLU A 2 59.38 6.23 -41.69
CA GLU A 2 58.81 4.91 -42.01
C GLU A 2 57.38 5.09 -42.54
N ARG A 3 57.14 4.68 -43.79
CA ARG A 3 55.81 4.67 -44.40
C ARG A 3 55.14 3.37 -43.99
N PHE A 4 54.18 3.45 -43.07
CA PHE A 4 53.35 2.31 -42.69
C PHE A 4 52.67 1.68 -43.91
N SER A 5 52.59 0.35 -43.94
CA SER A 5 51.97 -0.39 -45.04
C SER A 5 50.46 -0.09 -45.12
N PRO A 6 49.87 -0.04 -46.33
CA PRO A 6 48.46 0.32 -46.50
C PRO A 6 47.50 -0.66 -45.79
N THR A 7 47.91 -1.92 -45.61
CA THR A 7 47.15 -2.94 -44.87
C THR A 7 47.10 -2.67 -43.37
N LEU A 8 48.22 -2.25 -42.76
CA LEU A 8 48.26 -1.88 -41.34
C LEU A 8 47.38 -0.66 -41.07
N ARG A 9 47.40 0.32 -41.97
CA ARG A 9 46.56 1.53 -41.85
C ARG A 9 45.06 1.20 -41.90
N ASN A 10 44.65 0.32 -42.80
CA ASN A 10 43.25 -0.09 -42.92
C ASN A 10 42.78 -0.88 -41.70
N TYR A 11 43.65 -1.72 -41.12
CA TYR A 11 43.35 -2.45 -39.89
C TYR A 11 43.15 -1.50 -38.70
N LEU A 12 44.04 -0.51 -38.52
CA LEU A 12 43.91 0.50 -37.47
C LEU A 12 42.64 1.36 -37.64
N LEU A 13 42.31 1.76 -38.87
CA LEU A 13 41.06 2.49 -39.16
C LEU A 13 39.81 1.66 -38.85
N SER A 14 39.85 0.35 -39.14
CA SER A 14 38.74 -0.55 -38.82
C SER A 14 38.54 -0.74 -37.31
N GLN A 15 39.64 -0.87 -36.55
CA GLN A 15 39.58 -0.96 -35.09
C GLN A 15 39.09 0.35 -34.47
N LEU A 16 39.52 1.49 -35.00
CA LEU A 16 39.08 2.79 -34.52
C LEU A 16 37.59 3.03 -34.83
N CYS A 17 37.09 2.61 -35.99
CA CYS A 17 35.66 2.62 -36.29
C CYS A 17 34.84 1.70 -35.37
N LEU A 18 35.34 0.49 -35.09
CA LEU A 18 34.67 -0.44 -34.18
C LEU A 18 34.60 0.12 -32.76
N CYS A 19 35.71 0.67 -32.26
CA CYS A 19 35.71 1.35 -30.97
C CYS A 19 34.74 2.53 -30.96
N PHE A 20 34.72 3.34 -32.01
CA PHE A 20 33.77 4.46 -32.10
C PHE A 20 32.32 3.98 -32.06
N LEU A 21 31.99 2.90 -32.78
CA LEU A 21 30.65 2.28 -32.76
C LEU A 21 30.24 1.76 -31.38
N LEU A 22 31.18 1.22 -30.60
CA LEU A 22 30.92 0.69 -29.27
C LEU A 22 30.71 1.78 -28.21
N PHE A 23 31.21 2.99 -28.45
CA PHE A 23 31.06 4.14 -27.54
C PHE A 23 29.91 5.07 -27.94
N LEU A 24 29.08 4.72 -28.94
CA LEU A 24 27.87 5.49 -29.20
C LEU A 24 26.92 5.36 -28.00
N PRO A 25 26.52 6.48 -27.36
CA PRO A 25 25.56 6.43 -26.26
C PRO A 25 24.22 5.95 -26.82
N THR A 26 23.77 4.78 -26.38
CA THR A 26 22.40 4.34 -26.65
C THR A 26 21.45 5.17 -25.78
N PRO A 27 20.37 5.73 -26.34
CA PRO A 27 19.39 6.43 -25.54
C PRO A 27 18.69 5.39 -24.65
N ALA A 28 19.06 5.34 -23.37
CA ALA A 28 18.31 4.60 -22.38
C ALA A 28 16.94 5.24 -22.27
N GLN A 29 15.91 4.60 -22.83
CA GLN A 29 14.54 5.03 -22.64
C GLN A 29 14.15 4.73 -21.19
N ALA A 30 14.26 5.74 -20.34
CA ALA A 30 13.69 5.68 -19.01
C ALA A 30 12.17 5.56 -19.17
N LEU A 31 11.61 4.43 -18.75
CA LEU A 31 10.17 4.31 -18.60
C LEU A 31 9.71 5.37 -17.58
N PRO A 32 8.64 6.13 -17.87
CA PRO A 32 8.13 7.11 -16.92
C PRO A 32 7.78 6.38 -15.62
N PRO A 33 8.11 6.96 -14.45
CA PRO A 33 7.77 6.35 -13.18
C PRO A 33 6.25 6.19 -13.11
N VAL A 34 5.79 4.94 -13.02
CA VAL A 34 4.40 4.65 -12.70
C VAL A 34 4.21 5.07 -11.24
N THR A 35 3.57 6.22 -11.07
CA THR A 35 3.20 6.70 -9.75
C THR A 35 1.95 5.92 -9.35
N VAL A 36 2.13 4.87 -8.54
CA VAL A 36 1.00 4.23 -7.88
C VAL A 36 0.46 5.27 -6.89
N SER A 37 -0.67 5.87 -7.23
CA SER A 37 -1.30 6.86 -6.36
C SER A 37 -1.80 6.12 -5.12
N ASP A 38 -1.17 6.36 -3.97
CA ASP A 38 -1.54 5.83 -2.65
C ASP A 38 -2.80 6.52 -2.09
N THR A 39 -3.80 6.74 -2.95
CA THR A 39 -5.08 7.35 -2.56
C THR A 39 -5.90 6.44 -1.63
N PHE A 40 -5.45 5.22 -1.37
CA PHE A 40 -6.06 4.31 -0.39
C PHE A 40 -5.89 4.79 1.06
N LEU A 41 -4.92 5.66 1.33
CA LEU A 41 -4.63 6.15 2.69
C LEU A 41 -5.17 7.56 2.98
N GLN A 42 -5.83 8.21 2.01
CA GLN A 42 -6.36 9.57 2.16
C GLN A 42 -7.89 9.58 2.34
N GLY A 43 -8.41 8.64 3.15
CA GLY A 43 -9.77 8.72 3.68
C GLY A 43 -9.83 9.66 4.88
N PRO A 44 -10.87 10.50 5.02
CA PRO A 44 -10.99 11.39 6.15
C PRO A 44 -11.20 10.61 7.44
N SER A 45 -10.44 10.99 8.47
CA SER A 45 -10.72 10.77 9.89
C SER A 45 -10.64 9.32 10.36
N ALA A 46 -9.95 9.09 11.48
CA ALA A 46 -9.99 7.82 12.19
C ALA A 46 -11.45 7.33 12.30
N ILE A 47 -11.73 6.11 11.84
CA ILE A 47 -13.04 5.49 12.02
C ILE A 47 -13.32 5.53 13.53
N PRO A 48 -14.40 6.18 13.99
CA PRO A 48 -14.68 6.26 15.42
C PRO A 48 -14.94 4.84 15.91
N VAL A 49 -14.00 4.32 16.69
CA VAL A 49 -14.08 2.99 17.29
C VAL A 49 -14.79 3.15 18.63
N GLN A 50 -15.91 2.47 18.79
CA GLN A 50 -16.63 2.45 20.06
C GLN A 50 -16.24 1.21 20.85
N HIS A 51 -16.06 1.36 22.16
CA HIS A 51 -15.63 0.29 23.03
C HIS A 51 -16.68 0.01 24.11
N TYR A 52 -16.81 -1.26 24.50
CA TYR A 52 -17.61 -1.67 25.64
C TYR A 52 -16.84 -2.74 26.42
N LEU A 53 -16.55 -2.47 27.69
CA LEU A 53 -15.94 -3.44 28.59
C LEU A 53 -17.08 -4.20 29.27
N ASP A 54 -17.11 -5.53 29.11
CA ASP A 54 -18.10 -6.40 29.74
C ASP A 54 -17.57 -6.93 31.09
N PRO A 55 -17.98 -6.34 32.23
CA PRO A 55 -17.52 -6.79 33.54
C PRO A 55 -18.12 -8.14 33.95
N SER A 56 -19.19 -8.60 33.28
CA SER A 56 -19.84 -9.88 33.59
C SER A 56 -19.14 -11.06 32.91
N ALA A 57 -18.49 -10.81 31.78
CA ALA A 57 -17.90 -11.82 30.89
C ALA A 57 -18.90 -12.89 30.39
N GLU A 58 -20.20 -12.63 30.50
CA GLU A 58 -21.27 -13.56 30.16
C GLU A 58 -22.00 -13.17 28.87
N LEU A 59 -21.80 -11.94 28.38
CA LEU A 59 -22.58 -11.42 27.26
C LEU A 59 -22.19 -12.09 25.94
N SER A 60 -23.19 -12.60 25.24
CA SER A 60 -23.06 -13.13 23.89
C SER A 60 -23.03 -12.02 22.84
N ILE A 61 -22.57 -12.36 21.63
CA ILE A 61 -22.56 -11.41 20.50
C ILE A 61 -23.97 -10.89 20.15
N HIS A 62 -25.02 -11.66 20.40
CA HIS A 62 -26.39 -11.21 20.16
C HIS A 62 -26.78 -10.15 21.19
N GLU A 63 -26.52 -10.38 22.48
CA GLU A 63 -26.87 -9.45 23.56
C GLU A 63 -26.09 -8.14 23.43
N ILE A 64 -24.80 -8.21 23.10
CA ILE A 64 -23.95 -7.04 22.85
C ILE A 64 -24.47 -6.16 21.71
N ARG A 65 -25.07 -6.76 20.67
CA ARG A 65 -25.63 -6.01 19.53
C ARG A 65 -26.90 -5.24 19.88
N GLU A 66 -27.67 -5.71 20.85
CA GLU A 66 -28.92 -5.10 21.31
C GLU A 66 -28.69 -4.01 22.37
N LEU A 67 -27.45 -3.84 22.86
CA LEU A 67 -27.13 -2.78 23.81
C LEU A 67 -27.42 -1.39 23.22
N ALA A 68 -27.91 -0.51 24.10
CA ALA A 68 -28.25 0.86 23.75
C ALA A 68 -27.01 1.62 23.25
N PRO A 69 -27.15 2.54 22.28
CA PRO A 69 -26.02 3.29 21.71
C PRO A 69 -25.17 4.03 22.76
N GLU A 70 -25.77 4.45 23.87
CA GLU A 70 -25.13 5.17 24.97
C GLU A 70 -24.15 4.28 25.76
N SER A 71 -24.33 2.96 25.70
CA SER A 71 -23.40 1.99 26.29
C SER A 71 -22.09 1.88 25.50
N TRP A 72 -21.98 2.52 24.34
CA TRP A 72 -20.84 2.44 23.42
C TRP A 72 -20.05 3.76 23.36
N PRO A 73 -19.29 4.12 24.40
CA PRO A 73 -18.47 5.32 24.39
C PRO A 73 -17.38 5.24 23.31
N ILE A 74 -17.10 6.40 22.71
CA ILE A 74 -15.91 6.62 21.89
C ILE A 74 -14.80 7.06 22.85
N PRO A 75 -13.64 6.36 22.89
CA PRO A 75 -12.54 6.77 23.75
C PRO A 75 -12.03 8.16 23.38
N GLU A 76 -11.70 8.97 24.40
CA GLU A 76 -11.13 10.31 24.21
C GLU A 76 -9.69 10.27 23.66
N SER A 77 -9.02 9.11 23.79
CA SER A 77 -7.64 8.89 23.35
C SER A 77 -7.55 7.65 22.47
N SER A 78 -6.72 7.72 21.43
CA SER A 78 -6.37 6.57 20.60
C SER A 78 -5.58 5.49 21.37
N ASN A 79 -5.01 5.83 22.52
CA ASN A 79 -4.23 4.93 23.39
C ASN A 79 -5.00 4.58 24.67
N GLN A 80 -6.29 4.27 24.55
CA GLN A 80 -7.10 3.85 25.68
C GLN A 80 -6.53 2.55 26.28
N SER A 81 -6.23 2.57 27.57
CA SER A 81 -5.79 1.41 28.33
C SER A 81 -6.87 1.00 29.33
N TYR A 82 -7.12 -0.31 29.42
CA TYR A 82 -8.11 -0.90 30.32
C TYR A 82 -7.46 -1.61 31.53
N GLY A 83 -6.15 -1.45 31.72
CA GLY A 83 -5.41 -2.11 32.79
C GLY A 83 -5.28 -3.63 32.58
N PHE A 84 -5.16 -4.37 33.68
CA PHE A 84 -4.97 -5.83 33.71
C PHE A 84 -6.26 -6.57 34.10
N ASP A 85 -7.40 -6.08 33.64
CA ASP A 85 -8.69 -6.74 33.85
C ASP A 85 -8.88 -7.91 32.87
N GLN A 86 -9.55 -8.97 33.30
CA GLN A 86 -9.91 -10.13 32.46
C GLN A 86 -11.27 -9.98 31.78
N SER A 87 -11.99 -8.88 32.07
CA SER A 87 -13.24 -8.52 31.42
C SER A 87 -13.09 -8.46 29.88
N PRO A 88 -13.97 -9.13 29.12
CA PRO A 88 -13.96 -9.05 27.66
C PRO A 88 -14.15 -7.62 27.15
N LEU A 89 -13.32 -7.22 26.19
CA LEU A 89 -13.44 -5.95 25.48
C LEU A 89 -14.16 -6.16 24.16
N TRP A 90 -15.34 -5.57 24.02
CA TRP A 90 -16.09 -5.52 22.78
C TRP A 90 -15.79 -4.23 22.02
N VAL A 91 -15.63 -4.37 20.70
CA VAL A 91 -15.31 -3.27 19.81
C VAL A 91 -16.36 -3.18 18.71
N ARG A 92 -16.90 -1.97 18.51
CA ARG A 92 -17.90 -1.68 17.47
C ARG A 92 -17.34 -0.67 16.48
N LEU A 93 -17.34 -1.08 15.22
CA LEU A 93 -16.83 -0.30 14.08
C LEU A 93 -18.01 0.03 13.15
N GLN A 94 -18.18 1.31 12.83
CA GLN A 94 -19.11 1.70 11.77
C GLN A 94 -18.39 1.62 10.42
N VAL A 95 -18.66 0.55 9.67
CA VAL A 95 -18.12 0.38 8.32
C VAL A 95 -19.07 1.03 7.33
N ARG A 96 -18.59 2.06 6.64
CA ARG A 96 -19.26 2.63 5.47
C ARG A 96 -18.58 2.10 4.22
N ASN A 97 -19.36 1.59 3.27
CA ASN A 97 -18.84 1.21 1.97
C ASN A 97 -18.81 2.45 1.08
N GLU A 98 -17.76 3.25 1.23
CA GLU A 98 -17.49 4.43 0.40
C GLU A 98 -16.44 4.08 -0.66
N GLY A 99 -16.79 3.19 -1.59
CA GLY A 99 -16.00 2.96 -2.79
C GLY A 99 -16.36 3.99 -3.88
N LEU A 100 -15.37 4.63 -4.51
CA LEU A 100 -15.56 5.49 -5.68
C LEU A 100 -16.18 4.75 -6.89
N ALA A 101 -16.13 3.42 -6.89
CA ALA A 101 -16.75 2.56 -7.88
C ALA A 101 -17.39 1.33 -7.22
N ARG A 102 -18.56 0.93 -7.73
CA ARG A 102 -19.27 -0.30 -7.33
C ARG A 102 -18.44 -1.51 -7.77
N GLN A 103 -17.56 -2.01 -6.90
CA GLN A 103 -16.89 -3.29 -7.14
C GLN A 103 -17.91 -4.42 -6.96
N LEU A 104 -18.19 -5.10 -8.07
CA LEU A 104 -19.00 -6.31 -8.08
C LEU A 104 -18.14 -7.41 -7.45
N LEU A 105 -18.32 -7.64 -6.15
CA LEU A 105 -17.71 -8.75 -5.45
C LEU A 105 -18.27 -10.04 -6.08
N MET A 106 -17.43 -10.79 -6.79
CA MET A 106 -17.73 -12.16 -7.22
C MET A 106 -17.76 -13.05 -5.98
N LEU A 107 -18.86 -13.00 -5.22
CA LEU A 107 -19.12 -13.90 -4.10
C LEU A 107 -20.31 -14.82 -4.36
N ASP A 108 -20.70 -15.00 -5.62
CA ASP A 108 -21.66 -16.04 -6.00
C ASP A 108 -21.00 -17.00 -7.02
N PRO A 109 -20.99 -18.31 -6.76
CA PRO A 109 -20.75 -19.31 -7.81
C PRO A 109 -21.98 -19.42 -8.73
N PRO A 110 -21.81 -19.95 -9.95
CA PRO A 110 -22.83 -19.97 -11.01
C PRO A 110 -24.11 -20.75 -10.66
#